data_AF-A0A6V7LIS2-F1
#
_entry.id   AF-A0A6V7LIS2-F1
#
_cell.length_a   1.000
_cell.length_b   1.000
_cell.length_c   1.000
_cell.angle_alpha   90.00
_cell.angle_beta   90.00
_cell.angle_gamma   90.00
#
_symmetry.space_group_name_H-M   'P 1'
#
loop_
_entity.id
_entity.type
_entity.pdbx_description
1 polymer ?
#
loop_
_entity_poly.entity_id
_entity_poly.type
_entity_poly.pdbx_seq_one_letter_code
_entity_poly.pdbx_strand_id
1 'polypeptide(L)'
;EIAVVHSALGGFCNDIMKDSRVVVPAYKRIGACFHLTRLFAVTCWGSFFMLIVIFPFINLLMQVIKDPVNAKYTTIYPTRYPWDTKSDGILYRLSYLLESLAAFSLCVVTTGVDGSILFYIFQAVSQLRAMSYRLHHVREGESYDGVMKTCAVHYATIVRCRNELQRIYGPIILYNVSSCAALVCTLIYQLSQ
;
A
#
# COMPACT_ATOMS: atom_id res chain seq x y z
N GLU A 1 10.27 3.55 17.60
CA GLU A 1 9.83 4.81 16.95
C GLU A 1 8.43 4.71 16.36
N ILE A 2 8.13 3.76 15.46
CA ILE A 2 6.78 3.54 14.90
C ILE A 2 5.72 3.28 16.00
N ALA A 3 6.07 2.52 17.04
CA ALA A 3 5.17 2.27 18.18
C ALA A 3 4.77 3.55 18.94
N VAL A 4 5.62 4.57 18.96
CA VAL A 4 5.36 5.86 19.62
C VAL A 4 4.41 6.70 18.77
N VAL A 5 4.60 6.71 17.45
CA VAL A 5 3.66 7.35 16.52
C VAL A 5 2.30 6.68 16.61
N HIS A 6 2.26 5.35 16.60
CA HIS A 6 1.03 4.59 16.68
C HIS A 6 0.29 4.80 18.02
N SER A 7 0.99 4.81 19.15
CA SER A 7 0.36 5.05 20.45
C SER A 7 -0.14 6.48 20.61
N ALA A 8 0.61 7.48 20.12
CA ALA A 8 0.21 8.89 20.16
C ALA A 8 -1.01 9.16 19.26
N LEU A 9 -1.00 8.65 18.03
CA LEU A 9 -2.14 8.80 17.10
C LEU A 9 -3.34 7.95 17.55
N GLY A 10 -3.10 6.76 18.10
CA GLY A 10 -4.13 5.83 18.57
C GLY A 10 -4.88 6.34 19.79
N GLY A 11 -4.18 6.90 20.78
CA GLY A 11 -4.79 7.47 21.98
C GLY A 11 -5.78 8.60 21.66
N PHE A 12 -5.39 9.51 20.77
CA PHE A 12 -6.26 10.62 20.36
C PHE A 12 -7.41 10.18 19.45
N CYS A 13 -7.19 9.17 18.59
CA CYS A 13 -8.27 8.56 17.80
C CYS A 13 -9.34 7.98 18.74
N ASN A 14 -8.92 7.34 19.83
CA ASN A 14 -9.83 6.80 20.84
C ASN A 14 -10.65 7.89 21.55
N ASP A 15 -10.02 9.03 21.86
CA ASP A 15 -10.72 10.15 22.49
C ASP A 15 -11.70 10.85 21.53
N ILE A 16 -11.38 10.97 20.24
CA ILE A 16 -12.33 11.44 19.22
C ILE A 16 -13.47 10.43 19.03
N MET A 17 -13.18 9.13 19.05
CA MET A 17 -14.19 8.07 18.92
C MET A 17 -15.18 8.02 20.10
N LYS A 18 -14.85 8.62 21.26
CA LYS A 18 -15.80 8.77 22.36
C LYS A 18 -16.83 9.89 22.13
N ASP A 19 -16.58 10.81 21.19
CA ASP A 19 -17.51 11.89 20.86
C ASP A 19 -18.56 11.42 19.84
N SER A 20 -19.75 11.03 20.33
CA SER A 20 -20.79 10.39 19.51
C SER A 20 -21.33 11.28 18.36
N ARG A 21 -21.16 12.61 18.43
CA ARG A 21 -21.64 13.54 17.39
C ARG A 21 -20.84 13.44 16.09
N VAL A 22 -19.55 13.11 16.19
CA VAL A 22 -18.65 12.97 15.04
C VAL A 22 -18.72 11.55 14.46
N VAL A 23 -18.92 10.56 15.33
CA VAL A 23 -18.85 9.14 14.99
C VAL A 23 -20.04 8.67 14.15
N VAL A 24 -21.26 9.10 14.46
CA VAL A 24 -22.48 8.58 13.80
C VAL A 24 -22.52 8.88 12.29
N PRO A 25 -22.34 10.13 11.81
CA PRO A 25 -22.31 10.41 10.37
C PRO A 25 -21.04 9.92 9.69
N ALA A 26 -19.91 9.87 10.40
CA ALA A 26 -18.64 9.40 9.86
C ALA A 26 -18.64 7.87 9.65
N TYR A 27 -19.17 7.10 10.60
CA TYR A 27 -19.14 5.64 10.58
C TYR A 27 -19.85 5.05 9.35
N LYS A 28 -21.00 5.62 8.95
CA LYS A 28 -21.74 5.16 7.76
C LYS A 28 -20.97 5.40 6.45
N ARG A 29 -20.30 6.55 6.32
CA ARG A 29 -19.47 6.87 5.14
C ARG A 29 -18.16 6.08 5.13
N ILE A 30 -17.57 5.88 6.30
CA ILE A 30 -16.34 5.12 6.49
C ILE A 30 -16.57 3.64 6.16
N GLY A 31 -17.67 3.04 6.62
CA GLY A 31 -18.03 1.66 6.31
C GLY A 31 -18.22 1.41 4.80
N ALA A 32 -18.91 2.32 4.10
CA ALA A 32 -19.06 2.25 2.65
C ALA A 32 -17.71 2.41 1.91
N CYS A 33 -16.86 3.33 2.38
CA CYS A 33 -15.51 3.53 1.85
C CYS A 33 -14.65 2.28 2.02
N PHE A 34 -14.59 1.71 3.23
CA PHE A 34 -13.85 0.47 3.50
C PHE A 34 -14.38 -0.70 2.68
N HIS A 35 -15.69 -0.80 2.49
CA HIS A 35 -16.27 -1.83 1.63
C HIS A 35 -15.81 -1.68 0.18
N LEU A 36 -15.83 -0.46 -0.35
CA LEU A 36 -15.37 -0.15 -1.70
C LEU A 36 -13.85 -0.39 -1.85
N THR A 37 -13.04 0.06 -0.90
CA THR A 37 -11.60 -0.17 -0.87
C THR A 37 -11.26 -1.66 -0.81
N ARG A 38 -11.99 -2.43 -0.01
CA ARG A 38 -11.81 -3.89 0.06
C ARG A 38 -12.16 -4.57 -1.26
N LEU A 39 -13.26 -4.17 -1.90
CA LEU A 39 -13.64 -4.67 -3.23
C LEU A 39 -12.56 -4.36 -4.26
N PHE A 40 -12.09 -3.11 -4.29
CA PHE A 40 -11.03 -2.67 -5.18
C PHE A 40 -9.72 -3.46 -4.97
N ALA A 41 -9.32 -3.63 -3.70
CA ALA A 41 -8.14 -4.41 -3.35
C ALA A 41 -8.26 -5.87 -3.82
N VAL A 42 -9.40 -6.52 -3.59
CA VAL A 42 -9.64 -7.91 -4.04
C VAL A 42 -9.58 -7.99 -5.57
N THR A 43 -10.19 -7.03 -6.29
CA THR A 43 -10.14 -7.03 -7.76
C THR A 43 -8.73 -6.80 -8.31
N CYS A 44 -7.95 -5.89 -7.73
CA CYS A 44 -6.59 -5.61 -8.16
C CYS A 44 -5.66 -6.79 -7.87
N TRP A 45 -5.74 -7.37 -6.66
CA TRP A 45 -4.93 -8.53 -6.29
C TRP A 45 -5.29 -9.76 -7.13
N GLY A 46 -6.59 -10.01 -7.34
CA GLY A 46 -7.06 -11.11 -8.20
C GLY A 46 -6.60 -10.94 -9.65
N SER A 47 -6.69 -9.73 -10.21
CA SER A 47 -6.22 -9.43 -11.56
C SER A 47 -4.70 -9.62 -11.69
N PHE A 48 -3.94 -9.15 -10.70
CA PHE A 48 -2.48 -9.26 -10.71
C PHE A 48 -2.01 -10.72 -10.63
N PHE A 49 -2.63 -11.52 -9.76
CA PHE A 49 -2.36 -12.96 -9.67
C PHE A 49 -2.71 -13.70 -10.98
N MET A 50 -3.83 -13.34 -11.60
CA MET A 50 -4.25 -13.91 -12.89
C MET A 50 -3.24 -13.60 -14.01
N LEU A 51 -2.73 -12.37 -14.08
CA LEU A 51 -1.79 -11.95 -15.13
C LEU A 51 -0.39 -12.55 -14.95
N ILE A 52 0.11 -12.67 -13.72
CA ILE A 52 1.50 -13.09 -13.47
C ILE A 52 1.65 -14.59 -13.36
N VAL A 53 0.63 -15.30 -12.84
CA VAL A 53 0.74 -16.75 -12.62
C VAL A 53 -0.09 -17.49 -13.66
N ILE A 54 -1.37 -17.16 -13.79
CA ILE A 54 -2.30 -17.98 -14.58
C ILE A 54 -2.08 -17.79 -16.08
N PHE A 55 -1.91 -16.55 -16.56
CA PHE A 55 -1.68 -16.29 -17.98
C PHE A 55 -0.42 -16.97 -18.55
N PRO A 56 0.78 -16.84 -17.96
CA PRO A 56 1.96 -17.55 -18.47
C PRO A 56 1.83 -19.07 -18.31
N PHE A 57 1.16 -19.56 -17.26
CA PHE A 57 0.91 -20.99 -17.07
C PHE A 57 0.00 -21.57 -18.17
N ILE A 58 -1.10 -20.88 -18.50
CA ILE A 58 -2.00 -21.28 -19.60
C ILE A 58 -1.27 -21.24 -20.94
N ASN A 59 -0.48 -20.19 -21.21
CA ASN A 59 0.29 -20.10 -22.45
C ASN A 59 1.34 -21.21 -22.58
N LEU A 60 2.00 -21.58 -21.48
CA LEU A 60 2.92 -22.71 -21.43
C LEU A 60 2.19 -24.03 -21.72
N LEU A 61 1.06 -24.28 -21.05
CA LEU A 61 0.21 -25.46 -21.30
C LEU A 61 -0.21 -25.56 -22.77
N MET A 62 -0.68 -24.45 -23.36
CA MET A 62 -1.07 -24.43 -24.77
C MET A 62 0.10 -24.69 -25.72
N GLN A 63 1.31 -24.21 -25.41
CA GLN A 63 2.51 -24.49 -26.21
C GLN A 63 2.92 -25.96 -26.13
N VAL A 64 2.86 -26.57 -24.94
CA VAL A 64 3.19 -28.00 -24.76
C VAL A 64 2.17 -28.90 -25.48
N ILE A 65 0.89 -28.52 -25.47
CA ILE A 65 -0.16 -29.29 -26.17
C ILE A 65 -0.02 -29.18 -27.69
N LYS A 66 0.34 -28.01 -28.22
CA LYS A 66 0.46 -27.78 -29.68
C LYS A 66 1.76 -28.32 -30.27
N ASP A 67 2.90 -28.09 -29.61
CA ASP A 67 4.22 -28.46 -30.12
C ASP A 67 5.12 -28.99 -28.98
N PRO A 68 5.00 -30.27 -28.60
CA PRO A 68 5.76 -30.83 -27.47
C PRO A 68 7.29 -30.85 -27.72
N VAL A 69 7.73 -30.76 -28.98
CA VAL A 69 9.16 -30.83 -29.36
C VAL A 69 9.84 -29.45 -29.31
N ASN A 70 9.11 -28.36 -29.50
CA ASN A 70 9.64 -26.99 -29.56
C ASN A 70 9.07 -26.05 -28.48
N ALA A 71 8.40 -26.60 -27.46
CA ALA A 71 7.84 -25.80 -26.38
C ALA A 71 8.92 -24.94 -25.71
N LYS A 72 8.77 -23.62 -25.77
CA LYS A 72 9.70 -22.68 -25.13
C LYS A 72 9.28 -22.49 -23.70
N TYR A 73 10.04 -23.08 -22.77
CA TYR A 73 9.88 -22.90 -21.34
C TYR A 73 10.35 -21.49 -20.93
N THR A 74 9.46 -20.50 -21.02
CA THR A 74 9.72 -19.12 -20.58
C THR A 74 9.46 -18.98 -19.09
N THR A 75 10.51 -18.61 -18.34
CA THR A 75 10.42 -18.18 -16.94
C THR A 75 9.67 -16.84 -16.82
N ILE A 76 9.15 -16.54 -15.62
CA ILE A 76 8.35 -15.32 -15.36
C ILE A 76 9.24 -14.08 -15.51
N TYR A 77 10.49 -14.18 -15.05
CA TYR A 77 11.50 -13.18 -15.27
C TYR A 77 12.51 -13.63 -16.34
N PRO A 78 12.97 -12.73 -17.22
CA PRO A 78 14.01 -13.02 -18.22
C PRO A 78 15.40 -13.11 -17.56
N THR A 79 15.57 -14.07 -16.65
CA THR A 79 16.78 -14.27 -15.85
C THR A 79 17.54 -15.50 -16.35
N ARG A 80 18.87 -15.46 -16.30
CA ARG A 80 19.72 -16.62 -16.59
C ARG A 80 20.03 -17.37 -15.31
N TYR A 81 19.63 -18.63 -15.25
CA TYR A 81 19.95 -19.52 -14.14
C TYR A 81 21.20 -20.37 -14.46
N PRO A 82 21.98 -20.79 -13.44
CA PRO A 82 23.15 -21.65 -13.63
C PRO A 82 22.78 -23.11 -13.95
N TRP A 83 21.50 -23.47 -13.90
CA TRP A 83 20.94 -24.77 -14.30
C TRP A 83 20.13 -24.64 -15.60
N ASP A 84 19.95 -25.77 -16.30
CA ASP A 84 19.24 -25.79 -17.59
C ASP A 84 17.72 -25.65 -17.40
N THR A 85 17.19 -24.47 -17.71
CA THR A 85 15.75 -24.15 -17.68
C THR A 85 15.04 -24.44 -19.00
N LYS A 86 15.73 -25.00 -20.01
CA LYS A 86 15.18 -25.22 -21.36
C LYS A 86 14.35 -26.50 -21.52
N SER A 87 14.22 -27.32 -20.47
CA SER A 87 13.52 -28.61 -20.49
C SER A 87 12.49 -28.69 -19.36
N ASP A 88 11.44 -29.53 -19.52
CA ASP A 88 10.44 -29.85 -18.48
C ASP A 88 11.04 -30.69 -17.35
N GLY A 89 12.06 -30.15 -16.70
CA GLY A 89 12.68 -30.71 -15.52
C GLY A 89 11.99 -30.23 -14.25
N ILE A 90 12.14 -31.00 -13.17
CA ILE A 90 11.69 -30.63 -11.82
C ILE A 90 12.31 -29.28 -11.39
N LEU A 91 13.55 -28.99 -11.81
CA LEU A 91 14.22 -27.72 -11.55
C LEU A 91 13.51 -26.52 -12.18
N TYR A 92 12.94 -26.66 -13.39
CA TYR A 92 12.17 -25.59 -14.03
C TYR A 92 10.91 -25.28 -13.23
N ARG A 93 10.16 -26.31 -12.82
CA ARG A 93 8.94 -26.17 -12.02
C ARG A 93 9.23 -25.52 -10.66
N LEU A 94 10.32 -25.91 -10.01
CA LEU A 94 10.75 -25.29 -8.75
C LEU A 94 11.15 -23.83 -8.94
N SER A 95 11.90 -23.50 -10.00
CA SER A 95 12.31 -22.13 -10.30
C SER A 95 11.11 -21.23 -10.57
N TYR A 96 10.14 -21.72 -11.36
CA TYR A 96 8.89 -21.03 -11.66
C TYR A 96 8.04 -20.78 -10.40
N LEU A 97 7.93 -21.76 -9.51
CA LEU A 97 7.24 -21.61 -8.23
C LEU A 97 7.94 -20.60 -7.31
N LEU A 98 9.27 -20.60 -7.28
CA LEU A 98 10.04 -19.64 -6.49
C LEU A 98 9.90 -18.22 -7.05
N GLU A 99 9.97 -18.04 -8.37
CA GLU A 99 9.77 -16.76 -9.03
C GLU A 99 8.37 -16.19 -8.77
N SER A 100 7.33 -17.02 -8.89
CA SER A 100 5.95 -16.60 -8.62
C SER A 100 5.73 -16.25 -7.15
N LEU A 101 6.27 -17.02 -6.21
CA LEU A 101 6.20 -16.72 -4.78
C LEU A 101 6.96 -15.42 -4.45
N ALA A 102 8.15 -15.23 -5.03
CA ALA A 102 8.93 -14.02 -4.87
C ALA A 102 8.17 -12.79 -5.39
N ALA A 103 7.62 -12.87 -6.61
CA ALA A 103 6.81 -11.80 -7.20
C ALA A 103 5.60 -11.45 -6.31
N PHE A 104 4.88 -12.47 -5.84
CA PHE A 104 3.75 -12.28 -4.94
C PHE A 104 4.16 -11.60 -3.63
N SER A 105 5.24 -12.08 -3.00
CA SER A 105 5.74 -11.52 -1.74
C SER A 105 6.17 -10.05 -1.88
N LEU A 106 6.84 -9.70 -2.97
CA LEU A 106 7.25 -8.33 -3.26
C LEU A 106 6.04 -7.41 -3.40
N CYS A 107 4.99 -7.86 -4.08
CA CYS A 107 3.77 -7.08 -4.25
C CYS A 107 2.99 -6.92 -2.94
N VAL A 108 2.89 -7.97 -2.12
CA VAL A 108 2.29 -7.92 -0.78
C VAL A 108 3.01 -6.90 0.09
N VAL A 109 4.35 -6.98 0.14
CA VAL A 109 5.16 -6.09 0.98
C VAL A 109 5.06 -4.65 0.50
N THR A 110 5.19 -4.40 -0.80
CA THR A 110 5.15 -3.04 -1.36
C THR A 110 3.80 -2.38 -1.09
N THR A 111 2.69 -3.07 -1.41
CA THR A 111 1.34 -2.56 -1.16
C THR A 111 1.05 -2.39 0.33
N GLY A 112 1.58 -3.27 1.19
CA GLY A 112 1.47 -3.13 2.64
C GLY A 112 2.19 -1.90 3.17
N VAL A 113 3.40 -1.63 2.69
CA VAL A 113 4.19 -0.45 3.06
C VAL A 113 3.48 0.83 2.59
N ASP A 114 3.09 0.90 1.31
CA ASP A 114 2.37 2.07 0.77
C ASP A 114 1.04 2.31 1.51
N GLY A 115 0.30 1.24 1.80
CA GLY A 115 -0.94 1.30 2.57
C GLY A 115 -0.73 1.82 3.99
N SER A 116 0.35 1.39 4.66
CA SER A 116 0.67 1.86 6.02
C SER A 116 0.99 3.36 6.05
N ILE A 117 1.76 3.86 5.09
CA ILE A 117 2.11 5.27 4.97
C ILE A 117 0.85 6.12 4.76
N LEU A 118 0.02 5.71 3.80
CA LEU A 118 -1.21 6.43 3.48
C LEU A 118 -2.16 6.45 4.68
N PHE A 119 -2.22 5.36 5.44
CA PHE A 119 -3.01 5.29 6.68
C PHE A 119 -2.53 6.29 7.74
N TYR A 120 -1.21 6.39 8.00
CA TYR A 120 -0.68 7.37 8.95
C TYR A 120 -0.96 8.81 8.53
N ILE A 121 -0.80 9.12 7.23
CA ILE A 121 -1.11 10.44 6.68
C ILE A 121 -2.59 10.74 6.84
N PHE A 122 -3.47 9.80 6.48
CA PHE A 122 -4.90 9.94 6.63
C PHE A 122 -5.30 10.19 8.09
N GLN A 123 -4.70 9.46 9.03
CA GLN A 123 -4.95 9.63 10.45
C GLN A 123 -4.53 11.02 10.92
N ALA A 124 -3.33 11.51 10.56
CA ALA A 124 -2.89 12.86 10.89
C ALA A 124 -3.82 13.95 10.32
N VAL A 125 -4.22 13.82 9.04
CA VAL A 125 -5.13 14.79 8.39
C VAL A 125 -6.51 14.78 9.02
N SER A 126 -7.05 13.60 9.37
CA SER A 126 -8.36 13.50 10.03
C SER A 126 -8.36 14.15 11.41
N GLN A 127 -7.27 14.02 12.16
CA GLN A 127 -7.10 14.67 13.47
C GLN A 127 -7.01 16.19 13.34
N LEU A 128 -6.25 16.70 12.37
CA LEU A 128 -6.19 18.14 12.08
C LEU A 128 -7.57 18.70 11.73
N ARG A 129 -8.35 17.97 10.92
CA ARG A 129 -9.70 18.36 10.54
C ARG A 129 -10.66 18.36 11.73
N ALA A 130 -10.56 17.36 12.61
CA ALA A 130 -11.35 17.30 13.84
C ALA A 130 -11.01 18.46 14.80
N MET A 131 -9.73 18.79 14.96
CA MET A 131 -9.30 19.94 15.77
C MET A 131 -9.80 21.27 15.20
N SER A 132 -9.69 21.47 13.89
CA SER A 132 -10.24 22.66 13.22
C SER A 132 -11.74 22.79 13.43
N TYR A 133 -12.49 21.69 13.34
CA TYR A 133 -13.93 21.68 13.60
C TYR A 133 -14.26 22.09 15.05
N ARG A 134 -13.53 21.54 16.04
CA ARG A 134 -13.70 21.88 17.47
C ARG A 134 -13.39 23.34 17.76
N LEU A 135 -12.39 23.92 17.10
CA LEU A 135 -12.01 25.33 17.29
C LEU A 135 -13.08 26.29 16.74
N HIS A 136 -13.76 25.92 15.66
CA HIS A 136 -14.88 26.70 15.10
C HIS A 136 -16.20 26.51 15.85
N HIS A 137 -16.39 25.39 16.55
CA HIS A 137 -17.62 25.03 17.25
C HIS A 137 -17.35 24.74 18.72
N VAL A 138 -16.82 25.74 19.43
CA VAL A 138 -16.57 25.63 20.88
C VAL A 138 -17.91 25.46 21.61
N ARG A 139 -17.99 24.51 22.55
CA ARG A 139 -19.23 24.22 23.29
C ARG A 139 -19.58 25.38 24.23
N GLU A 140 -20.87 25.61 24.41
CA GLU A 140 -21.36 26.47 25.49
C GLU A 140 -20.86 25.91 26.84
N GLY A 141 -20.06 26.72 27.55
CA GLY A 141 -19.43 26.36 28.82
C GLY A 141 -17.94 25.95 28.73
N GLU A 142 -17.37 25.79 27.53
CA GLU A 142 -15.93 25.59 27.37
C GLU A 142 -15.20 26.93 27.17
N SER A 143 -14.06 27.11 27.85
CA SER A 143 -13.19 28.26 27.57
C SER A 143 -12.50 28.07 26.22
N TYR A 144 -12.71 29.02 25.31
CA TYR A 144 -12.04 29.06 24.00
C TYR A 144 -10.52 28.91 24.13
N ASP A 145 -9.92 29.57 25.13
CA ASP A 145 -8.48 29.53 25.38
C ASP A 145 -8.01 28.13 25.84
N GLY A 146 -8.83 27.43 26.62
CA GLY A 146 -8.57 26.05 27.02
C GLY A 146 -8.59 25.06 25.86
N VAL A 147 -9.57 25.22 24.95
CA VAL A 147 -9.67 24.41 23.72
C VAL A 147 -8.49 24.71 22.79
N MET A 148 -8.15 25.99 22.60
CA MET A 148 -7.02 26.42 21.77
C MET A 148 -5.69 25.88 22.29
N LYS A 149 -5.44 25.97 23.60
CA LYS A 149 -4.23 25.42 24.24
C LYS A 149 -4.11 23.92 24.04
N THR A 150 -5.23 23.19 24.20
CA THR A 150 -5.26 21.75 24.00
C THR A 150 -4.98 21.38 22.53
N CYS A 151 -5.64 22.06 21.58
CA CYS A 151 -5.37 21.88 20.15
C CYS A 151 -3.91 22.22 19.78
N ALA A 152 -3.32 23.26 20.36
CA ALA A 152 -1.92 23.63 20.10
C ALA A 152 -0.93 22.55 20.57
N VAL A 153 -1.14 21.98 21.76
CA VAL A 153 -0.31 20.88 22.28
C VAL A 153 -0.43 19.63 21.39
N HIS A 154 -1.64 19.30 20.95
CA HIS A 154 -1.85 18.17 20.03
C HIS A 154 -1.25 18.41 18.66
N TYR A 155 -1.39 19.61 18.10
CA TYR A 155 -0.74 19.99 16.85
C TYR A 155 0.78 19.83 16.93
N ALA A 156 1.41 20.29 18.02
CA ALA A 156 2.85 20.10 18.23
C ALA A 156 3.24 18.61 18.27
N THR A 157 2.39 17.75 18.84
CA THR A 157 2.60 16.30 18.85
C THR A 157 2.50 15.69 17.46
N ILE A 158 1.52 16.10 16.65
CA ILE A 158 1.36 15.66 15.25
C ILE A 158 2.56 16.10 14.41
N VAL A 159 3.05 17.33 14.59
CA VAL A 159 4.23 17.83 13.88
C VAL A 159 5.48 17.01 14.21
N ARG A 160 5.66 16.63 15.48
CA ARG A 160 6.74 15.71 15.87
C ARG A 160 6.59 14.34 15.20
N CYS A 161 5.38 13.76 15.24
CA CYS A 161 5.10 12.48 14.57
C CYS A 161 5.37 12.53 13.06
N ARG A 162 5.00 13.64 12.41
CA ARG A 162 5.31 13.88 10.98
C ARG A 162 6.81 13.86 10.72
N ASN A 163 7.61 14.51 11.56
CA ASN A 163 9.05 14.57 11.36
C ASN A 163 9.69 13.18 11.48
N GLU A 164 9.25 12.37 12.45
CA GLU A 164 9.70 10.96 12.57
C GLU A 164 9.23 10.12 11.38
N LEU A 165 7.98 10.29 10.95
CA LEU A 165 7.45 9.60 9.76
C LEU A 165 8.25 9.97 8.51
N GLN A 166 8.55 11.26 8.31
CA GLN A 166 9.34 11.74 7.19
C GLN A 166 10.77 11.23 7.23
N ARG A 167 11.38 11.09 8.42
CA ARG A 167 12.72 10.54 8.57
C ARG A 167 12.80 9.08 8.11
N ILE A 168 11.78 8.28 8.41
CA ILE A 168 11.72 6.86 8.05
C ILE A 168 11.29 6.68 6.58
N TYR A 169 10.21 7.33 6.17
CA TYR A 169 9.58 7.11 4.87
C TYR A 169 10.04 8.05 3.77
N GLY A 170 10.70 9.16 4.10
CA GLY A 170 11.23 10.12 3.13
C GLY A 170 12.18 9.46 2.10
N PRO A 171 13.20 8.70 2.53
CA PRO A 171 14.07 7.96 1.62
C PRO A 171 13.32 6.93 0.76
N ILE A 172 12.33 6.24 1.34
CA ILE A 172 11.53 5.22 0.65
C ILE A 172 10.74 5.86 -0.51
N ILE A 173 10.11 7.00 -0.25
CA ILE A 173 9.35 7.75 -1.26
C ILE A 173 10.28 8.25 -2.37
N LEU A 174 11.45 8.81 -2.03
CA LEU A 174 12.43 9.27 -3.02
C LEU A 174 12.91 8.13 -3.92
N TYR A 175 13.25 6.99 -3.31
CA TYR A 175 13.64 5.80 -4.05
C TYR A 175 12.54 5.31 -4.99
N ASN A 176 11.29 5.25 -4.50
CA ASN A 176 10.14 4.82 -5.29
C ASN A 176 9.89 5.76 -6.48
N VAL A 177 9.83 7.08 -6.25
CA VAL A 177 9.61 8.08 -7.32
C VAL A 177 10.70 8.00 -8.39
N SER A 178 11.97 7.84 -7.98
CA SER A 178 13.08 7.71 -8.93
C SER A 178 12.98 6.44 -9.78
N SER A 179 12.59 5.32 -9.17
CA SER A 179 12.41 4.04 -9.85
C SER A 179 11.22 4.07 -10.80
N CYS A 180 10.09 4.65 -10.38
CA CYS A 180 8.93 4.86 -11.24
C CYS A 180 9.26 5.74 -12.45
N ALA A 181 10.02 6.82 -12.25
CA ALA A 181 10.44 7.69 -13.36
C ALA A 181 11.28 6.92 -14.38
N ALA A 182 12.29 6.17 -13.93
CA ALA A 182 13.11 5.33 -14.80
C ALA A 182 12.26 4.29 -15.56
N LEU A 183 11.36 3.60 -14.86
CA LEU A 183 10.46 2.60 -15.46
C LEU A 183 9.58 3.23 -16.54
N VAL A 184 8.91 4.34 -16.25
CA VAL A 184 8.05 5.02 -17.23
C VAL A 184 8.86 5.47 -18.45
N CYS A 185 10.07 5.99 -18.27
CA CYS A 185 10.96 6.33 -19.39
C CYS A 185 11.29 5.11 -20.26
N THR A 186 11.63 3.96 -19.66
CA THR A 186 11.90 2.72 -20.41
C THR A 186 10.66 2.18 -21.13
N LEU A 187 9.48 2.28 -20.52
CA LEU A 187 8.22 1.85 -21.13
C LEU A 187 7.85 2.72 -22.33
N ILE A 188 8.02 4.04 -22.24
CA ILE A 188 7.78 4.95 -23.37
C ILE A 188 8.71 4.61 -24.53
N TYR A 189 9.98 4.33 -24.25
CA TYR A 189 10.93 3.93 -25.28
C TYR A 189 10.53 2.61 -25.97
N GLN A 190 10.15 1.59 -25.18
CA GLN A 190 9.68 0.31 -25.71
C GLN A 190 8.40 0.43 -26.54
N LEU A 191 7.49 1.32 -26.17
CA LEU A 191 6.25 1.57 -26.91
C LEU A 191 6.45 2.39 -28.19
N SER A 192 7.54 3.14 -28.27
CA SER A 192 7.89 3.93 -29.46
C SER A 192 8.59 3.11 -30.54
N GLN A 193 9.03 1.88 -30.22
CA GLN A 193 9.72 0.97 -31.14
C GLN A 193 8.73 0.04 -31.83
#